data_AF-A0A357AJI1-F1
#
_entry.id   AF-A0A357AJI1-F1
#
_cell.length_a   1.000
_cell.length_b   1.000
_cell.length_c   1.000
_cell.angle_alpha   90.00
_cell.angle_beta   90.00
_cell.angle_gamma   90.00
#
_symmetry.space_group_name_H-M   'P 1'
#
loop_
_entity.id
_entity.type
_entity.pdbx_description
1 polymer ?
#
loop_
_entity_poly.entity_id
_entity_poly.type
_entity_poly.pdbx_seq_one_letter_code
_entity_poly.pdbx_strand_id
1 'polypeptide(L)'
;MAEKKEYQIKVQGQLVPVTEEVYLTYYRMKRRELHLEEKDAAHGVFYYSALDTEETNGEDAIPDLISPRVEDVITDKLVAEKLHQCIAQLTKEEQELIFILFFQNKSEHQVSRETGIAQKTIHNRKARILARLKKLLEK
;
A
#
# COMPACT_ATOMS: atom_id res chain seq x y z
N MET A 1 35.82 -46.61 38.12
CA MET A 1 34.61 -45.83 38.47
C MET A 1 34.74 -44.50 37.74
N ALA A 2 33.89 -44.23 36.75
CA ALA A 2 34.02 -43.02 35.93
C ALA A 2 33.67 -41.78 36.77
N GLU A 3 34.56 -40.79 36.79
CA GLU A 3 34.39 -39.52 37.49
C GLU A 3 33.08 -38.86 37.02
N LYS A 4 32.18 -38.55 37.97
CA LYS A 4 30.99 -37.74 37.69
C LYS A 4 31.48 -36.35 37.31
N LYS A 5 31.43 -36.01 36.02
CA LYS A 5 31.70 -34.65 35.56
C LYS A 5 30.67 -33.71 36.17
N GLU A 6 31.13 -32.72 36.91
CA GLU A 6 30.29 -31.64 37.39
C GLU A 6 30.04 -30.65 36.26
N TYR A 7 28.79 -30.54 35.83
CA TYR A 7 28.39 -29.59 34.79
C TYR A 7 27.98 -28.27 35.45
N GLN A 8 28.53 -27.16 34.96
CA GLN A 8 28.26 -25.83 35.52
C GLN A 8 28.06 -24.81 34.39
N ILE A 9 27.15 -23.86 34.58
CA ILE A 9 26.90 -22.74 33.65
C ILE A 9 27.11 -21.41 34.37
N LYS A 10 27.52 -20.37 33.63
CA LYS A 10 27.73 -19.03 34.18
C LYS A 10 26.49 -18.17 33.95
N VAL A 11 25.81 -17.78 35.03
CA VAL A 11 24.63 -16.90 35.01
C VAL A 11 24.96 -15.64 35.80
N GLN A 12 24.88 -14.47 35.17
CA GLN A 12 25.16 -13.16 35.79
C GLN A 12 26.51 -13.09 36.55
N GLY A 13 27.52 -13.81 36.07
CA GLY A 13 28.84 -13.83 36.70
C GLY A 13 29.10 -14.99 37.66
N GLN A 14 28.05 -15.70 38.12
CA GLN A 14 28.17 -16.82 39.08
C GLN A 14 28.12 -18.18 38.38
N LEU A 15 28.85 -19.16 38.92
CA LEU A 15 28.82 -20.55 38.44
C LEU A 15 27.70 -21.31 39.15
N VAL A 16 26.75 -21.80 38.36
CA VAL A 16 25.60 -22.57 38.84
C VAL A 16 25.76 -24.02 38.39
N PRO A 17 25.80 -25.00 39.31
CA PRO A 17 25.84 -26.41 38.95
C PRO A 17 24.50 -26.83 38.35
N VAL A 18 24.56 -27.59 37.26
CA VAL A 18 23.39 -28.04 36.50
C VAL A 18 23.53 -29.49 36.07
N THR A 19 22.43 -30.09 35.62
CA THR A 19 22.45 -31.40 34.96
C THR A 19 23.15 -31.32 33.60
N GLU A 20 23.68 -32.46 33.13
CA GLU A 20 24.27 -32.60 31.79
C GLU A 20 23.35 -32.11 30.66
N GLU A 21 22.06 -32.43 30.72
CA GLU A 21 21.07 -32.04 29.72
C GLU A 21 20.92 -30.51 29.62
N VAL A 22 20.83 -29.83 30.77
CA VAL A 22 20.77 -28.36 30.86
C VAL A 22 22.07 -27.73 30.37
N TYR A 23 23.22 -28.32 30.68
CA TYR A 23 24.50 -27.83 30.18
C TYR A 23 24.59 -27.92 28.65
N LEU A 24 24.26 -29.08 28.08
CA LEU A 24 24.30 -29.29 26.64
C LEU A 24 23.30 -28.40 25.90
N THR A 25 22.09 -28.24 26.43
CA THR A 25 21.07 -27.37 25.81
C THR A 25 21.47 -25.91 25.85
N TYR A 26 21.99 -25.41 26.98
CA TYR A 26 22.49 -24.04 27.12
C TYR A 26 23.56 -23.69 26.08
N TYR A 27 24.59 -24.53 25.94
CA TYR A 27 25.67 -24.27 24.98
C TYR A 27 25.26 -24.50 23.53
N ARG A 28 24.32 -25.41 23.26
CA ARG A 28 23.74 -25.58 21.91
C ARG A 28 22.96 -24.34 21.47
N MET A 29 22.14 -23.77 22.34
CA MET A 29 21.40 -22.53 22.05
C MET A 29 22.37 -21.38 21.78
N LYS A 30 23.36 -21.19 22.65
CA LYS A 30 24.40 -20.18 22.46
C LYS A 30 25.16 -20.33 21.13
N ARG A 31 25.50 -21.58 20.75
CA ARG A 31 26.19 -21.82 19.47
C ARG A 31 25.29 -21.53 18.27
N ARG A 32 23.98 -21.81 18.38
CA ARG A 32 23.00 -21.49 17.33
C ARG A 32 22.86 -19.98 17.14
N GLU A 33 22.76 -19.21 18.23
CA GLU A 33 22.72 -17.75 18.18
C GLU A 33 23.95 -17.19 17.48
N LEU A 34 25.15 -17.58 17.94
CA LEU A 34 26.40 -17.14 17.34
C LEU A 34 26.53 -17.55 15.86
N HIS A 35 26.05 -18.73 15.48
CA HIS A 35 26.05 -19.15 14.09
C HIS A 35 25.15 -18.29 13.20
N LEU A 36 24.01 -17.82 13.71
CA LEU A 36 23.14 -16.90 12.97
C LEU A 36 23.84 -15.55 12.75
N GLU A 37 24.47 -15.00 13.79
CA GLU A 37 25.26 -13.76 13.69
C GLU A 37 26.43 -13.89 12.70
N GLU A 38 27.20 -14.99 12.79
CA GLU A 38 28.29 -15.29 11.86
C GLU A 38 27.80 -15.37 10.41
N LYS A 39 26.63 -15.99 10.20
CA LYS A 39 26.02 -16.13 8.87
C LYS A 39 25.56 -14.79 8.33
N ASP A 40 24.89 -13.98 9.15
CA ASP A 40 24.45 -12.64 8.78
C ASP A 40 25.64 -11.75 8.40
N ALA A 41 26.71 -11.79 9.21
CA ALA A 41 27.96 -11.08 8.91
C ALA A 41 28.64 -11.56 7.61
N ALA A 42 28.73 -12.88 7.39
CA ALA A 42 29.32 -13.45 6.19
C ALA A 42 28.56 -13.10 4.91
N HIS A 43 27.24 -12.92 5.01
CA HIS A 43 26.38 -12.50 3.90
C HIS A 43 26.16 -10.98 3.83
N GLY A 44 26.78 -10.21 4.72
CA GLY A 44 26.62 -8.75 4.75
C GLY A 44 25.19 -8.30 5.03
N VAL A 45 24.42 -9.10 5.79
CA VAL A 45 23.06 -8.76 6.19
C VAL A 45 23.13 -7.74 7.31
N PHE A 46 22.40 -6.64 7.15
CA PHE A 46 22.23 -5.62 8.18
C PHE A 46 20.75 -5.22 8.27
N TYR A 47 20.34 -4.72 9.43
CA TYR A 47 18.98 -4.24 9.65
C TYR A 47 18.74 -2.93 8.90
N TYR A 48 17.50 -2.68 8.47
CA TYR A 48 17.16 -1.41 7.81
C TYR A 48 17.41 -0.20 8.71
N SER A 49 17.27 -0.35 10.02
CA SER A 49 17.64 0.68 11.02
C SER A 49 19.12 1.05 11.00
N ALA A 50 20.00 0.22 10.44
CA ALA A 50 21.40 0.59 10.24
C ALA A 50 21.58 1.69 9.17
N LEU A 51 20.53 1.99 8.40
CA LEU A 51 20.48 3.10 7.44
C LEU A 51 19.83 4.36 8.03
N ASP A 52 19.46 4.34 9.32
CA ASP A 52 18.92 5.52 10.00
C ASP A 52 19.95 6.66 10.01
N THR A 53 19.45 7.88 9.85
CA THR A 53 20.20 9.12 10.01
C THR A 53 19.58 9.94 11.14
N GLU A 54 20.21 11.02 11.58
CA GLU A 54 19.63 11.89 12.63
C GLU A 54 18.26 12.46 12.25
N GLU A 55 17.96 12.56 10.95
CA GLU A 55 16.74 13.18 10.43
C GLU A 55 15.72 12.19 9.87
N THR A 56 16.16 11.02 9.38
CA THR A 56 15.30 10.08 8.63
C THR A 56 15.59 8.64 8.99
N ASN A 57 14.54 7.82 9.14
CA ASN A 57 14.69 6.38 9.30
C ASN A 57 15.07 5.72 7.96
N GLY A 58 15.93 4.71 8.01
CA GLY A 58 16.36 3.94 6.86
C GLY A 58 15.22 3.24 6.13
N GLU A 59 14.17 2.85 6.86
CA GLU A 59 12.96 2.25 6.30
C GLU A 59 12.18 3.23 5.41
N ASP A 60 12.16 4.53 5.77
CA ASP A 60 11.46 5.58 5.02
C ASP A 60 12.15 5.90 3.68
N ALA A 61 13.42 5.54 3.53
CA ALA A 61 14.15 5.68 2.27
C ALA A 61 13.73 4.62 1.22
N ILE A 62 12.99 3.59 1.63
CA ILE A 62 12.50 2.56 0.73
C ILE A 62 11.20 3.05 0.08
N PRO A 63 11.15 3.24 -1.24
CA PRO A 63 9.97 3.79 -1.89
C PRO A 63 8.81 2.78 -1.86
N ASP A 64 7.64 3.22 -1.39
CA ASP A 64 6.39 2.49 -1.57
C ASP A 64 5.90 2.67 -3.02
N LEU A 65 6.06 1.62 -3.82
CA LEU A 65 5.64 1.59 -5.23
C LEU A 65 4.18 1.18 -5.41
N ILE A 66 3.50 0.75 -4.34
CA ILE A 66 2.11 0.27 -4.38
C ILE A 66 1.16 1.43 -4.05
N SER A 67 1.51 2.25 -3.06
CA SER A 67 0.69 3.39 -2.67
C SER A 67 0.70 4.49 -3.73
N PRO A 68 -0.45 5.10 -4.04
CA PRO A 68 -0.50 6.25 -4.92
C PRO A 68 0.24 7.42 -4.26
N ARG A 69 0.97 8.20 -5.07
CA ARG A 69 1.67 9.39 -4.57
C ARG A 69 0.65 10.40 -4.06
N VAL A 70 0.97 11.05 -2.94
CA VAL A 70 0.06 12.02 -2.31
C VAL A 70 -0.28 13.17 -3.28
N GLU A 71 0.69 13.60 -4.07
CA GLU A 71 0.49 14.64 -5.08
C GLU A 71 -0.55 14.23 -6.12
N ASP A 72 -0.47 12.99 -6.62
CA ASP A 72 -1.40 12.45 -7.61
C ASP A 72 -2.83 12.42 -7.02
N VAL A 73 -2.98 11.92 -5.79
CA VAL A 73 -4.28 11.87 -5.08
C VAL A 73 -4.88 13.27 -4.91
N ILE A 74 -4.07 14.28 -4.57
CA ILE A 74 -4.52 15.66 -4.45
C ILE A 74 -4.94 16.22 -5.81
N THR A 75 -4.16 15.97 -6.86
CA THR A 75 -4.49 16.43 -8.21
C THR A 75 -5.81 15.82 -8.72
N ASP A 76 -6.00 14.51 -8.52
CA ASP A 76 -7.23 13.81 -8.89
C ASP A 76 -8.44 14.38 -8.16
N LYS A 77 -8.30 14.65 -6.85
CA LYS A 77 -9.36 15.25 -6.05
C LYS A 77 -9.73 16.65 -6.55
N LEU A 78 -8.73 17.50 -6.83
CA LEU A 78 -8.96 18.86 -7.34
C LEU A 78 -9.64 18.84 -8.72
N VAL A 79 -9.22 17.93 -9.61
CA VAL A 79 -9.84 17.75 -10.93
C VAL A 79 -11.28 17.27 -10.79
N ALA A 80 -11.54 16.31 -9.89
CA ALA A 80 -12.88 15.80 -9.62
C ALA A 80 -13.81 16.90 -9.06
N GLU A 81 -13.34 17.71 -8.11
CA GLU A 81 -14.10 18.83 -7.55
C GLU A 81 -14.49 19.86 -8.63
N LYS A 82 -13.52 20.25 -9.49
CA LYS A 82 -13.80 21.14 -10.63
C LYS A 82 -14.81 20.54 -11.60
N LEU A 83 -14.70 19.24 -11.90
CA LEU A 83 -15.64 18.55 -12.77
C LEU A 83 -17.06 18.55 -12.17
N HIS A 84 -17.19 18.30 -10.86
CA HIS A 84 -18.49 18.35 -10.17
C HIS A 84 -19.12 19.75 -10.25
N GLN A 85 -18.33 20.81 -10.09
CA GLN A 85 -18.80 22.19 -10.26
C GLN A 85 -19.27 22.46 -11.70
N CYS A 86 -18.56 21.93 -12.71
CA CYS A 86 -18.97 22.04 -14.11
C CYS A 86 -20.27 21.28 -14.40
N ILE A 87 -20.44 20.08 -13.85
CA ILE A 87 -21.66 19.27 -13.98
C ILE A 87 -22.84 20.02 -13.35
N ALA A 88 -22.64 20.69 -12.21
CA ALA A 88 -23.69 21.47 -11.55
C ALA A 88 -24.25 22.61 -12.42
N GLN A 89 -23.50 23.09 -13.42
CA GLN A 89 -23.94 24.13 -14.37
C GLN A 89 -24.73 23.59 -15.57
N LEU A 90 -24.78 22.26 -15.74
CA LEU A 90 -25.60 21.61 -16.76
C LEU A 90 -27.09 21.66 -16.37
N THR A 91 -27.96 21.46 -17.35
CA THR A 91 -29.40 21.28 -17.10
C THR A 91 -29.67 19.95 -16.41
N LYS A 92 -30.82 19.82 -15.72
CA LYS A 92 -31.18 18.57 -15.02
C LYS A 92 -31.18 17.35 -15.94
N GLU A 93 -31.70 17.48 -17.15
CA GLU A 93 -31.71 16.39 -18.15
C GLU A 93 -30.29 15.98 -18.58
N GLU A 94 -29.38 16.95 -18.74
CA GLU A 94 -27.99 16.69 -19.09
C GLU A 94 -27.24 16.00 -17.93
N GLN A 95 -27.48 16.44 -16.69
CA GLN A 95 -26.91 15.80 -15.49
C GLN A 95 -27.38 14.35 -15.35
N GLU A 96 -28.67 14.11 -15.53
CA GLU A 96 -29.26 12.77 -15.47
C GLU A 96 -28.66 11.84 -16.52
N LEU A 97 -28.50 12.32 -17.76
CA LEU A 97 -27.87 11.54 -18.81
C LEU A 97 -26.41 11.19 -18.47
N ILE A 98 -25.63 12.12 -17.91
CA ILE A 98 -24.26 11.85 -17.45
C ILE A 98 -24.25 10.85 -16.30
N PHE A 99 -25.16 10.98 -15.34
CA PHE A 99 -25.28 10.08 -14.21
C PHE A 99 -25.54 8.63 -14.67
N ILE A 100 -26.50 8.44 -15.57
CA ILE A 100 -26.85 7.12 -16.09
C ILE A 100 -25.67 6.50 -16.88
N LEU A 101 -25.00 7.29 -17.71
CA LEU A 101 -23.92 6.77 -18.58
C LEU A 101 -22.62 6.46 -17.80
N PHE A 102 -22.23 7.32 -16.86
CA PHE A 102 -20.90 7.25 -16.24
C PHE A 102 -20.90 6.78 -14.79
N PHE A 103 -21.97 7.02 -14.02
CA PHE A 103 -22.04 6.58 -12.61
C PHE A 103 -22.79 5.25 -12.47
N GLN A 104 -23.83 5.04 -13.29
CA GLN A 104 -24.54 3.75 -13.35
C GLN A 104 -23.97 2.78 -14.39
N ASN A 105 -22.95 3.21 -15.15
CA ASN A 105 -22.28 2.40 -16.19
C ASN A 105 -23.24 1.80 -17.25
N LYS A 106 -24.35 2.48 -17.57
CA LYS A 106 -25.25 2.02 -18.62
C LYS A 106 -24.71 2.39 -20.00
N SER A 107 -24.81 1.45 -20.94
CA SER A 107 -24.49 1.73 -22.35
C SER A 107 -25.58 2.58 -23.01
N GLU A 108 -25.21 3.31 -24.07
CA GLU A 108 -26.18 4.10 -24.85
C GLU A 108 -27.32 3.22 -25.43
N HIS A 109 -27.04 1.95 -25.71
CA HIS A 109 -28.05 0.96 -26.13
C HIS A 109 -29.05 0.64 -25.01
N GLN A 110 -28.59 0.44 -23.78
CA GLN A 110 -29.48 0.21 -22.63
C GLN A 110 -30.35 1.43 -22.36
N VAL A 111 -29.75 2.63 -22.36
CA VAL A 111 -30.51 3.89 -22.18
C VAL A 111 -31.55 4.07 -23.28
N SER A 112 -31.22 3.73 -24.53
CA SER A 112 -32.17 3.77 -25.66
C SER A 112 -33.36 2.84 -25.45
N ARG A 113 -33.13 1.61 -24.95
CA ARG A 113 -34.20 0.65 -24.66
C ARG A 113 -35.10 1.09 -23.50
N GLU A 114 -34.52 1.70 -22.47
CA GLU A 114 -35.26 2.14 -21.28
C GLU A 114 -36.10 3.40 -21.55
N THR A 115 -35.56 4.35 -22.31
CA THR A 115 -36.19 5.66 -22.54
C THR A 115 -37.01 5.73 -23.83
N GLY A 116 -36.86 4.76 -24.73
CA GLY A 116 -37.43 4.79 -26.09
C GLY A 116 -36.78 5.82 -27.03
N ILE A 117 -35.77 6.56 -26.55
CA ILE A 117 -35.05 7.54 -27.36
C ILE A 117 -34.07 6.82 -28.28
N ALA A 118 -34.01 7.20 -29.55
CA ALA A 118 -33.05 6.64 -30.50
C ALA A 118 -31.60 6.82 -30.00
N GLN A 119 -30.80 5.75 -30.06
CA GLN A 119 -29.39 5.75 -29.65
C GLN A 119 -28.59 6.91 -30.25
N LYS A 120 -28.81 7.23 -31.53
CA LYS A 120 -28.12 8.34 -32.22
C LYS A 120 -28.39 9.69 -31.55
N THR A 121 -29.60 9.90 -31.04
CA THR A 121 -29.96 11.11 -30.30
C THR A 121 -29.25 11.16 -28.96
N ILE A 122 -29.17 10.03 -28.25
CA ILE A 122 -28.44 9.91 -26.98
C ILE A 122 -26.95 10.21 -27.20
N HIS A 123 -26.35 9.63 -28.24
CA HIS A 123 -24.96 9.87 -28.62
C HIS A 123 -24.69 11.35 -28.88
N ASN A 124 -25.54 12.01 -29.68
CA ASN A 124 -25.41 13.43 -29.99
C ASN A 124 -25.54 14.31 -28.74
N ARG A 125 -26.46 13.98 -27.83
CA ARG A 125 -26.61 14.68 -26.54
C ARG A 125 -25.36 14.52 -25.68
N LYS A 126 -24.88 13.29 -25.49
CA LYS A 126 -23.65 12.98 -24.76
C LYS A 126 -22.45 13.77 -25.32
N ALA A 127 -22.23 13.72 -26.63
CA ALA A 127 -21.12 14.42 -27.28
C ALA A 127 -21.17 15.95 -27.04
N ARG A 128 -22.37 16.54 -27.11
CA ARG A 128 -22.58 17.97 -26.82
C ARG A 128 -22.27 18.31 -25.37
N ILE A 129 -22.73 17.48 -24.43
CA ILE A 129 -22.49 17.69 -22.99
C ILE A 129 -20.98 17.60 -22.70
N LEU A 130 -20.29 16.58 -23.22
CA LEU A 130 -18.85 16.42 -23.03
C LEU A 130 -18.06 17.59 -23.62
N ALA A 131 -18.43 18.08 -24.81
CA ALA A 131 -17.81 19.27 -25.39
C ALA A 131 -18.02 20.52 -24.54
N ARG A 132 -19.19 20.66 -23.90
CA ARG A 132 -19.49 21.76 -22.97
C ARG A 132 -18.67 21.64 -21.69
N LEU A 133 -18.62 20.46 -21.08
CA LEU A 133 -17.83 20.19 -19.88
C LEU A 133 -16.34 20.47 -20.12
N LYS A 134 -15.79 20.04 -21.26
CA LYS A 134 -14.41 20.33 -21.66
C LYS A 134 -14.14 21.84 -21.70
N LYS A 135 -15.03 22.61 -22.35
CA LYS A 135 -14.91 24.07 -22.40
C LYS A 135 -15.04 24.76 -21.03
N LEU A 136 -15.74 24.16 -20.08
CA LEU A 136 -15.86 24.68 -18.71
C LEU A 136 -14.62 24.36 -17.87
N LEU A 137 -13.96 23.22 -18.13
CA LEU A 137 -12.72 22.82 -17.45
C LEU A 137 -11.47 23.56 -17.95
N GLU A 138 -11.46 23.94 -19.22
CA GLU A 138 -10.38 24.74 -19.84
C GLU A 138 -10.49 26.24 -19.53
N LYS A 139 -11.57 26.67 -18.89
CA LYS A 139 -11.73 28.03 -18.36
C LYS A 139 -11.14 28.15 -16.95
#